data_AF-A0A949J8M7-F1
#
_entry.id   AF-A0A949J8M7-F1
#
_cell.length_a   1.000
_cell.length_b   1.000
_cell.length_c   1.000
_cell.angle_alpha   90.00
_cell.angle_beta   90.00
_cell.angle_gamma   90.00
#
_symmetry.space_group_name_H-M   'P 1'
#
loop_
_entity.id
_entity.type
_entity.pdbx_description
1 polymer ?
#
loop_
_entity_poly.entity_id
_entity_poly.type
_entity_poly.pdbx_seq_one_letter_code
_entity_poly.pdbx_strand_id
1 'polypeptide(L)'
;MVDWTSFVINLVLGTIVLHVAAKIVKIDDATITKAFIIALIAAVLGLILGYAGTMGVLLALIIAIVLIKFIYDVSWGKAIFAWIIYFILMIIIGIVVGMIIGVGAYMNLT
;
A
#
# COMPACT_ATOMS: atom_id res chain seq x y z
N MET A 1 -11.00 9.19 15.64
CA MET A 1 -11.52 7.82 15.81
C MET A 1 -11.09 7.01 14.60
N VAL A 2 -10.54 5.80 14.78
CA VAL A 2 -10.12 4.95 13.66
C VAL A 2 -11.35 4.34 13.02
N ASP A 3 -11.51 4.51 11.71
CA ASP A 3 -12.51 3.78 10.93
C ASP A 3 -11.97 2.38 10.62
N TRP A 4 -12.47 1.38 11.36
CA TRP A 4 -12.04 0.00 11.24
C TRP A 4 -12.42 -0.64 9.91
N THR A 5 -13.51 -0.20 9.28
CA THR A 5 -13.92 -0.72 7.97
C THR A 5 -12.93 -0.28 6.91
N SER A 6 -12.64 1.03 6.86
CA SER A 6 -11.62 1.57 5.97
C SER A 6 -10.23 1.00 6.26
N PHE A 7 -9.90 0.76 7.52
CA PHE A 7 -8.63 0.11 7.90
C PHE A 7 -8.50 -1.27 7.28
N VAL A 8 -9.52 -2.14 7.43
CA VAL A 8 -9.49 -3.50 6.88
C VAL A 8 -9.47 -3.49 5.36
N ILE A 9 -10.26 -2.64 4.71
CA ILE A 9 -10.28 -2.48 3.25
C ILE A 9 -8.89 -2.08 2.74
N ASN A 10 -8.27 -1.07 3.36
CA ASN A 10 -6.93 -0.61 2.97
C ASN A 10 -5.85 -1.67 3.21
N LEU A 11 -5.97 -2.47 4.27
CA LEU A 11 -5.04 -3.58 4.52
C LEU A 11 -5.14 -4.65 3.44
N VAL A 12 -6.37 -5.05 3.06
CA VAL A 12 -6.59 -6.05 2.01
C VAL A 12 -6.12 -5.53 0.65
N LEU A 13 -6.52 -4.31 0.29
CA LEU A 13 -6.08 -3.67 -0.96
C LEU A 13 -4.56 -3.51 -1.00
N GLY A 14 -3.95 -2.96 0.06
CA GLY A 14 -2.52 -2.78 0.16
C GLY A 14 -1.76 -4.11 0.03
N THR A 15 -2.28 -5.18 0.63
CA THR A 15 -1.72 -6.54 0.49
C THR A 15 -1.73 -7.01 -0.96
N ILE A 16 -2.88 -6.91 -1.63
CA ILE A 16 -3.05 -7.36 -3.03
C ILE A 16 -2.13 -6.54 -3.95
N VAL A 17 -2.17 -5.22 -3.81
CA VAL A 17 -1.40 -4.31 -4.67
C VAL A 17 0.09 -4.50 -4.47
N LEU A 18 0.56 -4.67 -3.23
CA LEU A 18 1.97 -4.94 -2.95
C LEU A 18 2.40 -6.30 -3.51
N HIS A 19 1.54 -7.31 -3.43
CA HIS A 19 1.83 -8.61 -4.03
C HIS A 19 1.97 -8.51 -5.56
N VAL A 20 1.04 -7.81 -6.22
CA VAL A 20 1.11 -7.55 -7.67
C VAL A 20 2.38 -6.77 -8.02
N ALA A 21 2.70 -5.71 -7.27
CA ALA A 21 3.91 -4.94 -7.47
C ALA A 21 5.18 -5.80 -7.35
N ALA A 22 5.27 -6.64 -6.31
CA ALA A 22 6.39 -7.56 -6.12
C ALA A 22 6.52 -8.57 -7.29
N LYS A 23 5.40 -9.05 -7.84
CA LYS A 23 5.39 -9.93 -9.02
C LYS A 23 5.84 -9.21 -10.29
N ILE A 24 5.41 -7.96 -10.52
CA ILE A 24 5.87 -7.13 -11.65
C ILE A 24 7.38 -6.94 -11.61
N VAL A 25 7.95 -6.72 -10.42
CA VAL A 25 9.39 -6.55 -10.20
C VAL A 25 10.17 -7.86 -10.20
N LYS A 26 9.49 -9.01 -10.34
CA LYS A 26 10.09 -10.35 -10.34
C LYS A 26 10.92 -10.59 -9.06
N ILE A 27 10.27 -10.37 -7.92
CA ILE A 27 10.76 -10.86 -6.62
C ILE A 27 10.39 -12.34 -6.53
N ASP A 28 11.42 -13.21 -6.49
CA ASP A 28 11.25 -14.66 -6.62
C ASP A 28 10.42 -15.25 -5.47
N ASP A 29 10.67 -14.78 -4.24
CA ASP A 29 9.97 -15.20 -3.03
C ASP A 29 8.75 -14.32 -2.69
N ALA A 30 8.14 -13.71 -3.72
CA ALA A 30 6.93 -12.90 -3.54
C ALA A 30 5.71 -13.79 -3.28
N THR A 31 5.32 -13.94 -2.02
CA THR A 31 4.08 -14.61 -1.59
C THR A 31 3.05 -13.61 -1.06
N ILE A 32 1.77 -13.96 -1.14
CA ILE A 32 0.68 -13.12 -0.62
C ILE A 32 0.80 -12.97 0.91
N THR A 33 1.27 -14.01 1.61
CA THR A 33 1.50 -13.98 3.06
C THR A 33 2.57 -12.96 3.45
N LYS A 34 3.68 -12.90 2.70
CA LYS A 34 4.72 -11.87 2.94
C LYS A 34 4.20 -10.47 2.63
N ALA A 35 3.45 -10.30 1.54
CA ALA A 35 2.80 -9.02 1.22
C ALA A 35 1.85 -8.58 2.36
N PHE A 36 1.07 -9.52 2.91
CA PHE A 36 0.16 -9.26 4.02
C PHE A 36 0.92 -8.84 5.28
N ILE A 37 2.00 -9.54 5.63
CA ILE A 37 2.83 -9.19 6.80
C ILE A 37 3.41 -7.78 6.64
N ILE A 38 3.96 -7.45 5.47
CA ILE A 38 4.47 -6.11 5.19
C ILE A 38 3.36 -5.07 5.33
N ALA A 39 2.20 -5.30 4.71
CA ALA A 39 1.07 -4.39 4.74
C ALA A 39 0.51 -4.22 6.16
N LEU A 40 0.43 -5.29 6.95
CA LEU A 40 -0.04 -5.27 8.33
C LEU A 40 0.91 -4.45 9.22
N ILE A 41 2.22 -4.70 9.14
CA ILE A 41 3.20 -3.94 9.91
C ILE A 41 3.15 -2.46 9.49
N ALA A 42 3.12 -2.18 8.19
CA ALA A 42 3.03 -0.82 7.67
C ALA A 42 1.73 -0.11 8.12
N ALA A 43 0.59 -0.81 8.15
CA ALA A 43 -0.69 -0.26 8.60
C ALA A 43 -0.67 0.07 10.10
N VAL A 44 -0.15 -0.84 10.93
CA VAL A 44 0.00 -0.60 12.38
C VAL A 44 0.95 0.57 12.64
N LEU A 45 2.10 0.62 11.95
CA LEU A 45 3.02 1.74 12.04
C LEU A 45 2.39 3.04 11.55
N GLY A 46 1.55 2.99 10.51
CA GLY A 46 0.81 4.15 10.03
C GLY A 46 -0.12 4.74 11.08
N LEU A 47 -0.79 3.90 11.88
CA LEU A 47 -1.61 4.37 13.01
C LEU A 47 -0.77 5.08 14.08
N ILE A 48 0.43 4.57 14.37
CA ILE A 48 1.33 5.14 15.38
C ILE A 48 1.97 6.43 14.86
N LEU A 49 2.53 6.38 13.65
CA LEU A 49 3.26 7.49 13.04
C LEU A 49 2.32 8.61 12.58
N GLY A 50 1.03 8.33 12.36
CA GLY A 50 0.03 9.35 12.05
C GLY A 50 -0.04 10.46 13.10
N TYR A 51 0.27 10.16 14.37
CA TYR A 51 0.32 11.16 15.44
C TYR A 51 1.54 12.09 15.36
N ALA A 52 2.58 11.71 14.60
CA ALA A 52 3.80 12.51 14.41
C ALA A 52 3.72 13.48 13.22
N GLY A 53 2.54 13.63 12.61
CA GLY A 53 2.31 14.57 11.50
C GLY A 53 3.17 14.28 10.27
N THR A 54 3.69 15.32 9.63
CA THR A 54 4.45 15.22 8.36
C THR A 54 5.74 14.41 8.48
N MET A 55 6.41 14.46 9.63
CA MET A 55 7.61 13.66 9.90
C MET A 55 7.28 12.16 10.00
N GLY A 56 6.12 11.84 10.56
CA GLY A 56 5.59 10.47 10.58
C GLY A 56 5.38 9.91 9.18
N VAL A 57 4.91 10.73 8.23
CA VAL A 57 4.73 10.32 6.83
C VAL A 57 6.07 9.97 6.18
N LEU A 58 7.09 10.83 6.32
CA LEU A 58 8.41 10.57 5.74
C LEU A 58 9.04 9.28 6.30
N LEU A 59 8.93 9.07 7.61
CA LEU A 59 9.38 7.84 8.25
C LEU A 59 8.63 6.60 7.74
N ALA A 60 7.30 6.70 7.58
CA ALA A 60 6.49 5.60 7.05
C ALA A 60 6.91 5.17 5.64
N LEU A 61 7.30 6.12 4.77
CA LEU A 61 7.81 5.82 3.43
C LEU A 61 9.10 5.02 3.49
N ILE A 62 10.06 5.45 4.32
CA ILE A 62 11.35 4.77 4.50
C ILE A 62 11.12 3.37 5.08
N ILE A 63 10.29 3.25 6.10
CA ILE A 63 10.01 1.97 6.75
C ILE A 63 9.33 1.00 5.78
N ALA A 64 8.41 1.47 4.92
CA ALA A 64 7.79 0.60 3.92
C ALA A 64 8.83 -0.07 3.00
N ILE A 65 9.84 0.68 2.55
CA ILE A 65 10.94 0.13 1.72
C ILE A 65 11.77 -0.88 2.51
N VAL A 66 12.08 -0.55 3.77
CA VAL A 66 12.83 -1.43 4.70
C VAL A 66 12.08 -2.75 4.91
N LEU A 67 10.77 -2.70 5.15
CA LEU A 67 9.94 -3.90 5.32
C LEU A 67 9.98 -4.79 4.08
N ILE A 68 9.80 -4.20 2.89
CA ILE A 68 9.88 -4.94 1.61
C ILE A 68 11.26 -5.59 1.47
N LYS A 69 12.34 -4.83 1.72
CA LYS A 69 13.71 -5.34 1.66
C LYS A 69 13.88 -6.57 2.53
N PHE A 70 13.55 -6.46 3.82
CA PHE A 70 13.92 -7.48 4.81
C PHE A 70 12.98 -8.67 4.81
N ILE A 71 11.68 -8.48 4.51
CA ILE A 71 10.71 -9.58 4.51
C ILE A 71 10.79 -10.39 3.21
N TYR A 72 11.04 -9.74 2.07
CA TYR A 72 11.28 -10.45 0.80
C TYR A 72 12.73 -10.87 0.59
N ASP A 73 13.66 -10.42 1.43
CA ASP A 73 15.10 -10.65 1.32
C ASP A 73 15.65 -10.33 -0.08
N VAL A 74 15.47 -9.07 -0.49
CA VAL A 74 15.87 -8.58 -1.82
C VAL A 74 16.87 -7.44 -1.74
N SER A 75 17.49 -7.13 -2.89
CA SER A 75 18.35 -5.94 -3.00
C SER A 75 17.55 -4.65 -2.82
N TRP A 76 18.20 -3.60 -2.33
CA TRP A 76 17.59 -2.28 -2.15
C TRP A 76 16.96 -1.74 -3.44
N GLY A 77 17.61 -1.95 -4.59
CA GLY A 77 17.05 -1.54 -5.89
C GLY A 77 15.72 -2.23 -6.20
N LYS A 78 15.60 -3.54 -5.96
CA LYS A 78 14.34 -4.28 -6.14
C LYS A 78 13.28 -3.81 -5.14
N ALA A 79 13.65 -3.58 -3.88
CA ALA A 79 12.71 -3.11 -2.85
C ALA A 79 12.12 -1.73 -3.18
N ILE A 80 12.99 -0.78 -3.57
CA ILE A 80 12.59 0.57 -3.99
C ILE A 80 11.70 0.49 -5.23
N PHE A 81 12.07 -0.32 -6.23
CA PHE A 81 11.28 -0.43 -7.45
C PHE A 81 9.90 -1.06 -7.19
N ALA A 82 9.81 -2.11 -6.35
CA ALA A 82 8.53 -2.69 -5.96
C ALA A 82 7.65 -1.69 -5.21
N TRP A 83 8.25 -0.86 -4.35
CA TRP A 83 7.57 0.22 -3.65
C TRP A 83 7.06 1.31 -4.61
N ILE A 84 7.85 1.72 -5.62
CA ILE A 84 7.42 2.69 -6.64
C ILE A 84 6.21 2.13 -7.41
N ILE A 85 6.28 0.87 -7.87
CA ILE A 85 5.18 0.23 -8.59
C ILE A 85 3.92 0.13 -7.70
N TYR A 86 4.08 -0.25 -6.44
CA TYR A 86 2.99 -0.24 -5.47
C TYR A 86 2.31 1.14 -5.38
N PHE A 87 3.09 2.21 -5.26
CA PHE A 87 2.57 3.58 -5.21
C PHE A 87 1.81 3.96 -6.47
N ILE A 88 2.36 3.67 -7.64
CA ILE A 88 1.71 3.93 -8.93
C ILE A 88 0.37 3.19 -9.02
N LEU A 89 0.34 1.91 -8.66
CA LEU A 89 -0.89 1.11 -8.69
C LEU A 89 -1.94 1.64 -7.71
N MET A 90 -1.55 2.06 -6.50
CA MET A 90 -2.46 2.67 -5.54
C MET A 90 -3.05 3.99 -6.06
N ILE A 91 -2.25 4.81 -6.74
CA ILE A 91 -2.73 6.05 -7.38
C ILE A 91 -3.76 5.73 -8.47
N ILE A 92 -3.46 4.76 -9.34
CA ILE A 92 -4.39 4.33 -10.40
C ILE A 92 -5.71 3.83 -9.81
N ILE A 93 -5.66 2.98 -8.78
CA ILE A 93 -6.86 2.47 -8.09
C ILE A 93 -7.65 3.63 -7.48
N GLY A 94 -6.98 4.58 -6.83
CA GLY A 94 -7.64 5.76 -6.25
C GLY A 94 -8.37 6.60 -7.30
N ILE A 95 -7.75 6.82 -8.46
CA ILE A 95 -8.37 7.54 -9.59
C ILE A 95 -9.57 6.76 -10.13
N VAL A 96 -9.44 5.45 -10.35
CA VAL A 96 -10.53 4.60 -10.88
C VAL A 96 -11.72 4.58 -9.93
N VAL A 97 -11.49 4.36 -8.63
CA VAL A 97 -12.56 4.37 -7.61
C VAL A 97 -13.22 5.75 -7.55
N GLY A 98 -12.43 6.83 -7.57
CA GLY A 98 -12.94 8.20 -7.59
C GLY A 98 -13.83 8.48 -8.80
N MET A 99 -13.44 8.03 -9.99
CA MET A 99 -14.26 8.17 -11.20
C MET A 99 -15.56 7.37 -11.13
N ILE A 100 -15.52 6.12 -10.66
CA ILE A 100 -16.72 5.28 -10.55
C ILE A 100 -17.75 5.91 -9.61
N ILE A 101 -17.30 6.39 -8.45
CA ILE A 101 -18.16 7.07 -7.48
C ILE A 101 -18.70 8.38 -8.07
N GLY A 102 -17.86 9.17 -8.74
CA GLY A 102 -18.25 10.43 -9.38
C GLY A 102 -19.29 10.25 -10.49
N VAL A 103 -19.10 9.28 -11.38
CA VAL A 103 -20.05 8.95 -12.45
C VAL A 103 -21.35 8.39 -11.88
N GLY A 104 -21.27 7.51 -10.88
CA GLY A 104 -22.46 6.99 -10.19
C GLY A 104 -23.30 8.08 -9.52
N ALA A 105 -22.65 9.04 -8.87
CA ALA A 105 -23.33 10.19 -8.28
C ALA A 105 -23.98 11.08 -9.34
N TYR A 106 -23.32 11.32 -10.47
CA TYR A 106 -23.89 12.09 -11.57
C TYR A 106 -25.14 11.42 -12.15
N MET A 107 -25.10 10.11 -12.41
CA MET A 107 -26.24 9.36 -12.94
C MET A 107 -27.44 9.29 -11.98
N ASN A 108 -27.23 9.37 -10.67
CA ASN A 108 -28.32 9.38 -9.68
C ASN A 108 -28.98 10.76 -9.52
N LEU A 109 -28.38 11.83 -10.06
CA LEU A 109 -28.89 13.20 -10.01
C LEU A 109 -29.60 13.64 -11.30
N THR A 110 -29.56 12.82 -12.35
CA THR A 110 -30.21 13.03 -13.66
C THR A 110 -31.36 12.07 -13.86
#